data_AF-A0A3R7C9W1-F1
#
_entry.id   AF-A0A3R7C9W1-F1
#
_cell.length_a   1.000
_cell.length_b   1.000
_cell.length_c   1.000
_cell.angle_alpha   90.00
_cell.angle_beta   90.00
_cell.angle_gamma   90.00
#
_symmetry.space_group_name_H-M   'P 1'
#
loop_
_entity.id
_entity.type
_entity.pdbx_description
1 polymer ?
#
loop_
_entity_poly.entity_id
_entity_poly.type
_entity_poly.pdbx_seq_one_letter_code
_entity_poly.pdbx_strand_id
1 'polypeptide(L)'
;MASVHLARRMLEYVASCTHSTSSKNTLYSYGDGYLGTLGHGNYDAVDAPKALAAFEGLDLVQASTGWSHTGVVDVQGKAYVFGRSHHFKNVIRAINMHRFAPWFLDFANKLGGARSVEAFLPVEVLLPEKVAEVACGSTLSLFRTESGVLYANGGNYYGQCGVGHENSSVWEAERVKLPPVAQVAAGYQHVLALTTEGQVYSWGKGERGQLG
;
A
#
# COMPACT_ATOMS: atom_id res chain seq x y z
N MET A 1 25.87 13.82 -12.55
CA MET A 1 24.61 14.34 -11.97
C MET A 1 23.45 13.79 -12.80
N ALA A 2 22.94 12.60 -12.47
CA ALA A 2 21.74 12.06 -13.09
C ALA A 2 20.58 12.35 -12.13
N SER A 3 19.78 13.36 -12.47
CA SER A 3 18.54 13.67 -11.77
C SER A 3 17.58 12.51 -11.97
N VAL A 4 17.50 11.61 -10.98
CA VAL A 4 16.44 10.61 -10.89
C VAL A 4 15.12 11.39 -10.90
N HIS A 5 14.42 11.38 -12.03
CA HIS A 5 13.06 11.88 -12.12
C HIS A 5 12.21 11.02 -11.18
N LEU A 6 12.03 11.51 -9.95
CA LEU A 6 11.02 11.05 -9.01
C LEU A 6 9.68 11.19 -9.74
N ALA A 7 9.20 10.08 -10.30
CA ALA A 7 7.92 10.00 -10.98
C ALA A 7 6.86 10.57 -10.05
N ARG A 8 6.28 11.69 -10.48
CA ARG A 8 5.17 12.39 -9.82
C ARG A 8 3.99 11.41 -9.78
N ARG A 9 3.71 10.84 -8.62
CA ARG A 9 2.50 10.05 -8.37
C ARG A 9 1.52 10.99 -7.69
N MET A 10 0.47 11.39 -8.40
CA MET A 10 -0.63 12.12 -7.79
C MET A 10 -1.85 11.22 -7.90
N LEU A 11 -2.31 10.69 -6.77
CA LEU A 11 -3.71 10.27 -6.67
C LEU A 11 -4.51 11.55 -6.52
N GLU A 12 -5.27 11.92 -7.54
CA GLU A 12 -6.19 13.03 -7.44
C GLU A 12 -7.54 12.48 -6.97
N TYR A 13 -7.90 12.84 -5.75
CA TYR A 13 -9.24 12.61 -5.21
C TYR A 13 -10.15 13.72 -5.72
N VAL A 14 -11.11 13.38 -6.58
CA VAL A 14 -12.13 14.32 -7.04
C VAL A 14 -13.46 13.92 -6.41
N ALA A 15 -13.83 14.58 -5.31
CA ALA A 15 -15.20 14.57 -4.81
C ALA A 15 -16.07 15.39 -5.78
N SER A 16 -16.84 14.72 -6.63
CA SER A 16 -17.89 15.38 -7.40
C SER A 16 -19.10 15.60 -6.48
N CYS A 17 -19.22 16.81 -5.93
CA CYS A 17 -20.45 17.23 -5.26
C CYS A 17 -21.41 17.85 -6.28
N THR A 18 -22.29 17.05 -6.85
CA THR A 18 -23.54 17.55 -7.46
C THR A 18 -24.71 16.97 -6.69
N HIS A 19 -25.60 17.84 -6.20
CA HIS A 19 -26.75 17.55 -5.34
C HIS A 19 -27.49 16.25 -5.69
N SER A 20 -27.09 15.13 -5.08
CA SER A 20 -27.85 13.91 -4.86
C SER A 20 -27.09 13.07 -3.82
N THR A 21 -27.78 12.31 -2.99
CA THR A 21 -27.34 11.75 -1.69
C THR A 21 -26.28 10.62 -1.73
N SER A 22 -25.39 10.59 -2.73
CA SER A 22 -24.20 9.73 -2.73
C SER A 22 -23.13 10.37 -3.62
N SER A 23 -22.11 10.98 -3.01
CA SER A 23 -20.90 11.38 -3.72
C SER A 23 -20.09 10.12 -4.02
N LYS A 24 -20.31 9.53 -5.20
CA LYS A 24 -19.53 8.37 -5.65
C LYS A 24 -18.09 8.83 -5.93
N ASN A 25 -17.17 8.50 -5.03
CA ASN A 25 -15.78 8.89 -5.17
C ASN A 25 -15.09 7.98 -6.19
N THR A 26 -14.52 8.54 -7.25
CA THR A 26 -13.76 7.78 -8.24
C THR A 26 -12.27 7.93 -7.99
N LEU A 27 -11.56 6.80 -7.90
CA LEU A 27 -10.11 6.79 -7.78
C LEU A 27 -9.47 6.84 -9.17
N TYR A 28 -8.61 7.82 -9.39
CA TYR A 28 -7.81 7.93 -10.60
C TYR A 28 -6.35 7.65 -10.30
N SER A 29 -5.65 6.94 -11.20
CA SER A 29 -4.20 6.80 -11.15
C SER A 29 -3.59 7.09 -12.52
N TYR A 30 -2.34 7.56 -12.51
CA TYR A 30 -1.54 7.81 -13.70
C TYR A 30 -0.05 7.86 -13.34
N GLY A 31 0.81 7.78 -14.35
CA GLY A 31 2.26 7.77 -14.23
C GLY A 31 2.86 6.42 -14.66
N ASP A 32 3.95 6.04 -14.01
CA ASP A 32 4.67 4.81 -14.33
C ASP A 32 3.98 3.57 -13.74
N GLY A 33 3.54 2.66 -14.62
CA GLY A 33 2.88 1.40 -14.27
C GLY A 33 3.79 0.36 -13.62
N TYR A 34 5.09 0.68 -13.47
CA TYR A 34 6.06 -0.20 -12.84
C TYR A 34 5.55 -0.76 -11.49
N LEU A 35 5.70 -2.09 -11.33
CA LEU A 35 5.22 -2.87 -10.17
C LEU A 35 3.69 -2.98 -10.02
N GLY A 36 2.90 -2.60 -11.02
CA GLY A 36 1.43 -2.70 -10.93
C GLY A 36 0.79 -1.65 -10.01
N THR A 37 1.55 -0.60 -9.66
CA THR A 37 1.16 0.42 -8.68
C THR A 37 -0.06 1.25 -9.09
N LEU A 38 -0.46 1.18 -10.36
CA LEU A 38 -1.60 1.91 -10.91
C LEU A 38 -2.94 1.16 -10.78
N GLY A 39 -2.93 -0.14 -10.47
CA GLY A 39 -4.17 -0.88 -10.21
C GLY A 39 -5.04 -1.18 -11.44
N HIS A 40 -4.49 -1.08 -12.65
CA HIS A 40 -5.21 -1.32 -13.91
C HIS A 40 -5.08 -2.76 -14.44
N GLY A 41 -4.54 -3.70 -13.66
CA GLY A 41 -4.35 -5.07 -14.12
C GLY A 41 -3.15 -5.30 -15.04
N ASN A 42 -2.29 -4.29 -15.26
CA ASN A 42 -1.12 -4.38 -16.13
C ASN A 42 0.04 -3.47 -15.63
N TYR A 43 1.14 -3.45 -16.39
CA TYR A 43 2.34 -2.64 -16.13
C TYR A 43 2.42 -1.36 -16.95
N ASP A 44 1.41 -1.09 -17.77
CA ASP A 44 1.50 -0.03 -18.75
C ASP A 44 1.53 1.33 -18.04
N ALA A 45 2.39 2.21 -18.52
CA ALA A 45 2.34 3.60 -18.11
C ALA A 45 0.99 4.20 -18.55
N VAL A 46 0.47 5.10 -17.72
CA VAL A 46 -0.77 5.80 -17.98
C VAL A 46 -0.44 7.29 -18.00
N ASP A 47 -0.50 7.89 -19.19
CA ASP A 47 -0.02 9.26 -19.40
C ASP A 47 -0.99 10.34 -18.87
N ALA A 48 -2.23 9.97 -18.55
CA ALA A 48 -3.27 10.87 -18.03
C ALA A 48 -4.17 10.16 -17.02
N PRO A 49 -4.77 10.87 -16.03
CA PRO A 49 -5.63 10.27 -15.01
C PRO A 49 -6.65 9.27 -15.57
N LYS A 50 -6.54 8.01 -15.17
CA LYS A 50 -7.45 6.94 -15.58
C LYS A 50 -8.19 6.39 -14.37
N ALA A 51 -9.51 6.27 -14.48
CA ALA A 51 -10.34 5.73 -13.42
C ALA A 51 -10.01 4.25 -13.16
N LEU A 52 -9.95 3.86 -11.89
CA LEU A 52 -9.83 2.47 -11.48
C LEU A 52 -11.22 1.86 -11.38
N ALA A 53 -11.61 1.11 -12.41
CA ALA A 53 -12.90 0.40 -12.46
C ALA A 53 -13.10 -0.56 -11.27
N ALA A 54 -12.02 -1.06 -10.66
CA ALA A 54 -12.09 -1.94 -9.49
C ALA A 54 -12.71 -1.29 -8.24
N PHE A 55 -12.74 0.05 -8.17
CA PHE A 55 -13.38 0.79 -7.08
C PHE A 55 -14.69 1.47 -7.51
N GLU A 56 -15.19 1.18 -8.71
CA GLU A 56 -16.44 1.76 -9.18
C GLU A 56 -17.60 1.30 -8.29
N GLY A 57 -18.35 2.25 -7.74
CA GLY A 57 -19.45 1.98 -6.82
C GLY A 57 -19.04 1.79 -5.35
N LEU A 58 -17.75 1.94 -5.01
CA LEU A 58 -17.29 2.01 -3.63
C LEU A 58 -17.13 3.47 -3.18
N ASP A 59 -17.62 3.78 -1.98
CA ASP A 59 -17.42 5.09 -1.37
C ASP A 59 -16.09 5.08 -0.60
N LEU A 60 -15.07 5.67 -1.21
CA LEU A 60 -13.70 5.72 -0.66
C LEU A 60 -13.52 6.90 0.30
N VAL A 61 -12.83 6.69 1.42
CA VAL A 61 -12.54 7.74 2.43
C VAL A 61 -11.08 8.14 2.46
N GLN A 62 -10.17 7.23 2.13
CA GLN A 62 -8.74 7.50 2.21
C GLN A 62 -7.96 6.66 1.21
N ALA A 63 -6.85 7.20 0.70
CA ALA A 63 -5.83 6.45 -0.02
C ALA A 63 -4.44 6.86 0.46
N SER A 64 -3.48 5.94 0.36
CA SER A 64 -2.07 6.17 0.66
C SER A 64 -1.20 5.44 -0.37
N THR A 65 -0.24 6.15 -0.96
CA THR A 65 0.67 5.58 -1.96
C THR A 65 2.07 5.45 -1.40
N GLY A 66 2.57 4.22 -1.43
CA GLY A 66 3.96 3.90 -1.20
C GLY A 66 4.78 3.93 -2.49
N TRP A 67 6.01 3.42 -2.42
CA TRP A 67 6.86 3.30 -3.60
C TRP A 67 6.49 2.10 -4.49
N SER A 68 6.02 1.00 -3.91
CA SER A 68 5.68 -0.21 -4.66
C SER A 68 4.21 -0.60 -4.63
N HIS A 69 3.37 0.08 -3.85
CA HIS A 69 1.97 -0.28 -3.66
C HIS A 69 1.14 0.92 -3.20
N THR A 70 -0.18 0.76 -3.25
CA THR A 70 -1.18 1.73 -2.83
C THR A 70 -2.19 1.04 -1.93
N GLY A 71 -2.53 1.67 -0.82
CA GLY A 71 -3.59 1.29 0.09
C GLY A 71 -4.78 2.24 -0.03
N VAL A 72 -5.99 1.71 0.09
CA VAL A 72 -7.25 2.46 0.00
C VAL A 72 -8.21 1.96 1.08
N VAL A 73 -9.00 2.86 1.66
CA VAL A 73 -10.03 2.53 2.66
C VAL A 73 -11.38 3.06 2.18
N ASP A 74 -12.42 2.27 2.35
CA ASP A 74 -13.82 2.65 2.09
C ASP A 74 -14.56 3.13 3.35
N VAL A 75 -15.75 3.71 3.17
CA VAL A 75 -16.63 4.16 4.27
C VAL A 75 -17.10 3.03 5.20
N GLN A 76 -17.00 1.77 4.77
CA GLN A 76 -17.37 0.61 5.57
C GLN A 76 -16.22 0.15 6.47
N GLY A 77 -15.03 0.73 6.30
CA GLY A 77 -13.81 0.37 7.02
C GLY A 77 -13.06 -0.81 6.40
N LYS A 78 -13.31 -1.13 5.13
CA LYS A 78 -12.55 -2.15 4.39
C LYS A 78 -11.30 -1.52 3.80
N ALA A 79 -10.18 -2.19 3.98
CA ALA A 79 -8.91 -1.78 3.39
C ALA A 79 -8.59 -2.64 2.17
N TYR A 80 -8.10 -2.00 1.12
CA TYR A 80 -7.68 -2.61 -0.13
C TYR A 80 -6.24 -2.24 -0.42
N VAL A 81 -5.44 -3.19 -0.88
CA VAL A 81 -4.06 -2.95 -1.33
C VAL A 81 -3.85 -3.48 -2.74
N PHE A 82 -3.16 -2.70 -3.56
CA PHE A 82 -2.69 -3.12 -4.89
C PHE A 82 -1.26 -2.63 -5.14
N GLY A 83 -0.57 -3.31 -6.05
CA GLY A 83 0.87 -3.23 -6.25
C GLY A 83 1.60 -4.38 -5.54
N ARG A 84 2.87 -4.17 -5.17
CA ARG A 84 3.73 -5.22 -4.61
C ARG A 84 4.15 -4.90 -3.18
N SER A 85 3.62 -5.63 -2.21
CA SER A 85 3.82 -5.31 -0.79
C SER A 85 4.99 -6.07 -0.13
N HIS A 86 5.44 -7.22 -0.64
CA HIS A 86 6.23 -8.18 0.18
C HIS A 86 7.68 -8.50 -0.23
N HIS A 87 8.18 -8.24 -1.46
CA HIS A 87 9.58 -8.55 -1.80
C HIS A 87 10.22 -7.65 -2.87
N PHE A 88 11.43 -7.15 -2.59
CA PHE A 88 12.26 -6.36 -3.52
C PHE A 88 13.26 -7.20 -4.35
N LYS A 89 13.78 -8.33 -3.85
CA LYS A 89 14.86 -9.11 -4.53
C LYS A 89 14.38 -10.01 -5.68
N ASN A 90 13.14 -10.51 -5.62
CA ASN A 90 12.55 -11.32 -6.70
C ASN A 90 12.06 -10.47 -7.87
N VAL A 91 11.94 -9.16 -7.67
CA VAL A 91 11.40 -8.19 -8.63
C VAL A 91 12.31 -8.03 -9.84
N ILE A 92 13.63 -7.87 -9.67
CA ILE A 92 14.55 -7.70 -10.82
C ILE A 92 14.59 -8.95 -11.72
N ARG A 93 14.43 -10.15 -11.15
CA ARG A 93 14.33 -11.40 -11.91
C ARG A 93 12.98 -11.55 -12.62
N ALA A 94 11.88 -11.19 -11.97
CA ALA A 94 10.54 -11.21 -12.58
C ALA A 94 10.37 -10.15 -13.68
N ILE A 95 11.01 -8.97 -13.55
CA ILE A 95 11.01 -7.90 -14.56
C ILE A 95 11.69 -8.36 -15.85
N ASN A 96 12.85 -9.01 -15.74
CA ASN A 96 13.49 -9.62 -16.90
C ASN A 96 12.62 -10.77 -17.45
N MET A 97 12.02 -11.60 -16.59
CA MET A 97 11.17 -12.71 -17.04
C MET A 97 9.89 -12.25 -17.76
N HIS A 98 9.21 -11.17 -17.32
CA HIS A 98 8.01 -10.65 -18.00
C HIS A 98 8.30 -10.10 -19.40
N ARG A 99 9.47 -9.48 -19.58
CA ARG A 99 9.95 -9.04 -20.91
C ARG A 99 10.19 -10.20 -21.88
N PHE A 100 10.51 -11.39 -21.36
CA PHE A 100 10.89 -12.55 -22.16
C PHE A 100 9.79 -13.63 -22.26
N ALA A 101 8.90 -13.76 -21.28
CA ALA A 101 7.91 -14.84 -21.20
C ALA A 101 6.65 -14.45 -20.38
N PRO A 102 5.78 -13.55 -20.88
CA PRO A 102 4.58 -13.09 -20.17
C PRO A 102 3.57 -14.22 -19.90
N TRP A 103 3.41 -15.17 -20.83
CA TRP A 103 2.48 -16.29 -20.69
C TRP A 103 2.82 -17.24 -19.52
N PHE A 104 4.11 -17.39 -19.19
CA PHE A 104 4.56 -18.25 -18.10
C PHE A 104 4.26 -17.61 -16.74
N LEU A 105 4.40 -16.29 -16.64
CA LEU A 105 4.06 -15.52 -15.44
C LEU A 105 2.56 -15.58 -15.16
N ASP A 106 1.71 -15.41 -16.18
CA ASP A 106 0.25 -15.57 -16.04
C ASP A 106 -0.15 -16.97 -15.57
N PHE A 107 0.54 -18.00 -16.08
CA PHE A 107 0.34 -19.38 -15.65
C PHE A 107 0.77 -19.60 -14.18
N ALA A 108 1.95 -19.11 -13.79
CA ALA A 108 2.44 -19.20 -12.43
C ALA A 108 1.55 -18.44 -11.44
N ASN A 109 1.02 -17.27 -11.85
CA ASN A 109 0.09 -16.47 -11.06
C ASN A 109 -1.25 -17.21 -10.86
N LYS A 110 -1.79 -17.84 -11.91
CA LYS A 110 -2.99 -18.69 -11.79
C LYS A 110 -2.80 -19.86 -10.83
N LEU A 111 -1.59 -20.41 -10.73
CA LEU A 111 -1.27 -21.49 -9.80
C LEU A 111 -0.98 -20.99 -8.36
N GLY A 112 -0.47 -19.76 -8.20
CA GLY A 112 -0.10 -19.19 -6.90
C GLY A 112 -1.25 -18.60 -6.07
N GLY A 113 -2.43 -18.37 -6.67
CA GLY A 113 -3.59 -17.82 -5.98
C GLY A 113 -3.34 -16.44 -5.33
N ALA A 114 -3.93 -16.17 -4.16
CA ALA A 114 -3.72 -14.92 -3.40
C ALA A 114 -2.29 -14.72 -2.86
N ARG A 115 -1.42 -15.75 -2.99
CA ARG A 115 0.02 -15.68 -2.70
C ARG A 115 0.87 -15.42 -3.95
N SER A 116 0.24 -15.22 -5.10
CA SER A 116 0.93 -14.91 -6.35
C SER A 116 1.63 -13.54 -6.28
N VAL A 117 2.61 -13.36 -7.15
CA VAL A 117 3.69 -12.36 -7.05
C VAL A 117 3.19 -10.91 -7.26
N GLU A 118 1.94 -10.72 -7.67
CA GLU A 118 1.38 -9.42 -8.07
C GLU A 118 -0.10 -9.24 -7.66
N ALA A 119 -0.39 -8.27 -6.79
CA ALA A 119 -1.75 -7.76 -6.61
C ALA A 119 -1.98 -6.60 -7.60
N PHE A 120 -2.14 -6.90 -8.89
CA PHE A 120 -2.43 -5.87 -9.90
C PHE A 120 -3.83 -5.30 -9.80
N LEU A 121 -4.72 -6.04 -9.15
CA LEU A 121 -6.05 -5.60 -8.79
C LEU A 121 -6.08 -5.37 -7.28
N PRO A 122 -6.92 -4.44 -6.81
CA PRO A 122 -7.17 -4.26 -5.39
C PRO A 122 -7.56 -5.56 -4.71
N VAL A 123 -6.82 -5.93 -3.66
CA VAL A 123 -7.10 -7.07 -2.80
C VAL A 123 -7.54 -6.54 -1.43
N GLU A 124 -8.68 -7.03 -0.94
CA GLU A 124 -9.16 -6.71 0.41
C GLU A 124 -8.23 -7.33 1.46
N VAL A 125 -7.80 -6.52 2.43
CA VAL A 125 -7.00 -6.96 3.58
C VAL A 125 -7.96 -7.30 4.72
N LEU A 126 -8.07 -8.59 5.03
CA LEU A 126 -8.97 -9.07 6.07
C LEU A 126 -8.37 -8.80 7.45
N LEU A 127 -8.97 -7.86 8.18
CA LEU A 127 -8.61 -7.51 9.56
C LEU A 127 -9.79 -7.78 10.51
N PRO A 128 -9.52 -8.04 11.80
CA PRO A 128 -10.57 -8.36 12.76
C PRO A 128 -11.46 -7.17 13.11
N GLU A 129 -11.03 -5.95 12.78
CA GLU A 129 -11.75 -4.70 13.03
C GLU A 129 -11.70 -3.81 11.79
N LYS A 130 -12.64 -2.87 11.72
CA LYS A 130 -12.70 -1.86 10.67
C LYS A 130 -11.45 -0.98 10.67
N VAL A 131 -10.93 -0.74 9.48
CA VAL A 131 -9.78 0.14 9.25
C VAL A 131 -10.25 1.58 9.16
N ALA A 132 -9.63 2.46 9.94
CA ALA A 132 -9.86 3.89 9.93
C ALA A 132 -8.78 4.64 9.13
N GLU A 133 -7.57 4.10 9.04
CA GLU A 133 -6.47 4.74 8.33
C GLU A 133 -5.49 3.71 7.75
N VAL A 134 -4.98 3.99 6.55
CA VAL A 134 -3.91 3.24 5.89
C VAL A 134 -2.69 4.13 5.62
N ALA A 135 -1.48 3.64 5.86
CA ALA A 135 -0.24 4.34 5.51
C ALA A 135 0.73 3.41 4.77
N CYS A 136 1.21 3.87 3.61
CA CYS A 136 2.07 3.08 2.72
C CYS A 136 3.48 3.68 2.62
N GLY A 137 4.49 2.88 2.97
CA GLY A 137 5.92 3.20 2.82
C GLY A 137 6.53 2.62 1.54
N SER A 138 7.83 2.27 1.55
CA SER A 138 8.45 1.66 0.35
C SER A 138 7.78 0.34 -0.02
N THR A 139 7.74 -0.59 0.93
CA THR A 139 7.14 -1.93 0.83
C THR A 139 6.44 -2.26 2.14
N LEU A 140 5.99 -1.24 2.88
CA LEU A 140 5.37 -1.36 4.19
C LEU A 140 3.94 -0.86 4.07
N SER A 141 2.98 -1.62 4.56
CA SER A 141 1.61 -1.17 4.72
C SER A 141 1.24 -1.20 6.19
N LEU A 142 0.64 -0.13 6.67
CA LEU A 142 0.16 0.05 8.03
C LEU A 142 -1.35 0.25 7.98
N PHE A 143 -2.07 -0.43 8.86
CA PHE A 143 -3.53 -0.34 8.97
C PHE A 143 -3.88 -0.02 10.41
N ARG A 144 -4.45 1.15 10.65
CA ARG A 144 -4.95 1.56 11.97
C ARG A 144 -6.45 1.34 12.00
N THR A 145 -6.92 0.59 12.99
CA THR A 145 -8.35 0.32 13.17
C THR A 145 -9.06 1.51 13.83
N GLU A 146 -10.39 1.50 13.81
CA GLU A 146 -11.21 2.50 14.51
C GLU A 146 -10.93 2.56 16.02
N SER A 147 -10.56 1.44 16.65
CA SER A 147 -10.18 1.37 18.07
C SER A 147 -8.73 1.83 18.35
N GLY A 148 -7.96 2.14 17.30
CA GLY A 148 -6.56 2.53 17.39
C GLY A 148 -5.57 1.35 17.42
N VAL A 149 -6.01 0.11 17.17
CA VAL A 149 -5.08 -1.02 17.01
C VAL A 149 -4.33 -0.87 15.69
N LEU A 150 -3.01 -1.03 15.72
CA LEU A 150 -2.17 -0.95 14.53
C LEU A 150 -1.79 -2.36 14.04
N TYR A 151 -1.96 -2.60 12.75
CA TYR A 151 -1.49 -3.78 12.03
C TYR A 151 -0.47 -3.37 10.97
N ALA A 152 0.48 -4.25 10.68
CA ALA A 152 1.50 -4.03 9.68
C ALA A 152 1.74 -5.28 8.83
N ASN A 153 2.02 -5.09 7.54
CA ASN A 153 2.61 -6.11 6.69
C ASN A 153 3.59 -5.51 5.67
N GLY A 154 4.32 -6.39 4.99
CA GLY A 154 5.26 -6.04 3.94
C GLY A 154 6.73 -6.34 4.30
N GLY A 155 7.64 -5.63 3.67
CA GLY A 155 9.08 -5.78 3.87
C GLY A 155 9.52 -5.34 5.27
N ASN A 156 10.16 -6.24 6.02
CA ASN A 156 10.52 -6.04 7.42
C ASN A 156 12.01 -6.37 7.71
N TYR A 157 12.89 -5.99 6.78
CA TYR A 157 14.33 -6.20 6.89
C TYR A 157 15.03 -5.36 7.97
N TYR A 158 14.40 -4.28 8.42
CA TYR A 158 14.91 -3.37 9.45
C TYR A 158 13.94 -3.25 10.64
N GLY A 159 13.03 -4.23 10.81
CA GLY A 159 12.03 -4.18 11.87
C GLY A 159 10.91 -3.15 11.64
N GLN A 160 10.77 -2.58 10.43
CA GLN A 160 9.80 -1.51 10.15
C GLN A 160 8.33 -1.92 10.29
N CYS A 161 8.00 -3.22 10.29
CA CYS A 161 6.63 -3.66 10.64
C CYS A 161 6.36 -3.58 12.15
N GLY A 162 7.38 -3.55 13.02
CA GLY A 162 7.19 -3.40 14.47
C GLY A 162 6.56 -4.61 15.17
N VAL A 163 6.60 -5.79 14.55
CA VAL A 163 5.93 -7.02 15.04
C VAL A 163 6.79 -7.89 15.97
N GLY A 164 8.00 -7.41 16.33
CA GLY A 164 8.90 -8.10 17.26
C GLY A 164 9.89 -9.07 16.61
N HIS A 165 9.97 -9.11 15.28
CA HIS A 165 11.04 -9.77 14.53
C HIS A 165 11.46 -8.90 13.34
N GLU A 166 12.59 -9.24 12.72
CA GLU A 166 13.16 -8.54 11.56
C GLU A 166 13.81 -9.53 10.57
N ASN A 167 14.52 -9.03 9.55
CA ASN A 167 15.21 -9.82 8.50
C ASN A 167 14.31 -10.76 7.67
N SER A 168 13.00 -10.58 7.73
CA SER A 168 11.99 -11.38 7.06
C SER A 168 10.82 -10.49 6.65
N SER A 169 10.11 -10.81 5.58
CA SER A 169 8.87 -10.09 5.23
C SER A 169 7.70 -10.61 6.05
N VAL A 170 6.80 -9.71 6.42
CA VAL A 170 5.51 -10.02 7.05
C VAL A 170 4.46 -10.13 5.94
N TRP A 171 3.83 -11.29 5.81
CA TRP A 171 2.90 -11.57 4.69
C TRP A 171 1.46 -11.22 5.05
N GLU A 172 0.96 -11.84 6.11
CA GLU A 172 -0.34 -11.54 6.70
C GLU A 172 -0.23 -10.28 7.58
N ALA A 173 -1.29 -9.49 7.69
CA ALA A 173 -1.27 -8.31 8.56
C ALA A 173 -1.16 -8.72 10.04
N GLU A 174 -0.07 -8.33 10.68
CA GLU A 174 0.23 -8.69 12.07
C GLU A 174 0.10 -7.48 12.99
N ARG A 175 -0.39 -7.72 14.21
CA ARG A 175 -0.62 -6.66 15.20
C ARG A 175 0.69 -6.11 15.74
N VAL A 176 0.84 -4.79 15.70
CA VAL A 176 1.92 -4.05 16.35
C VAL A 176 1.57 -3.86 17.83
N LYS A 177 2.52 -4.18 18.72
CA LYS A 177 2.32 -4.12 20.18
C LYS A 177 2.54 -2.69 20.70
N LEU A 178 1.57 -1.81 20.44
CA LEU A 178 1.54 -0.43 20.91
C LEU A 178 0.24 -0.10 21.67
N PRO A 179 0.22 0.96 22.50
CA PRO A 179 -1.02 1.58 22.96
C PRO A 179 -1.89 2.04 21.77
N PRO A 180 -3.18 2.35 21.99
CA PRO A 180 -4.06 2.84 20.93
C PRO A 180 -3.44 4.02 20.17
N VAL A 181 -3.33 3.87 18.86
CA VAL A 181 -2.76 4.83 17.93
C VAL A 181 -3.86 5.77 17.44
N ALA A 182 -3.59 7.07 17.46
CA ALA A 182 -4.43 8.11 16.89
C ALA A 182 -4.09 8.39 15.43
N GLN A 183 -2.80 8.39 15.09
CA GLN A 183 -2.31 8.68 13.74
C GLN A 183 -1.02 7.90 13.44
N VAL A 184 -0.84 7.52 12.17
CA VAL A 184 0.36 6.81 11.73
C VAL A 184 0.93 7.41 10.45
N ALA A 185 2.26 7.48 10.35
CA ALA A 185 2.97 7.89 9.15
C ALA A 185 4.05 6.87 8.78
N ALA A 186 4.08 6.50 7.51
CA ALA A 186 5.09 5.60 6.95
C ALA A 186 6.11 6.39 6.12
N GLY A 187 7.38 6.27 6.49
CA GLY A 187 8.49 6.68 5.65
C GLY A 187 8.90 5.58 4.66
N TYR A 188 10.09 5.72 4.07
CA TYR A 188 10.59 4.69 3.13
C TYR A 188 10.74 3.32 3.82
N GLN A 189 11.40 3.29 4.98
CA GLN A 189 11.68 2.07 5.77
C GLN A 189 11.58 2.32 7.29
N HIS A 190 10.80 3.33 7.70
CA HIS A 190 10.60 3.70 9.10
C HIS A 190 9.15 4.14 9.32
N VAL A 191 8.74 4.18 10.57
CA VAL A 191 7.38 4.53 10.98
C VAL A 191 7.42 5.55 12.10
N LEU A 192 6.42 6.43 12.10
CA LEU A 192 6.06 7.28 13.23
C LEU A 192 4.60 6.97 13.61
N ALA A 193 4.32 6.80 14.90
CA ALA A 193 2.96 6.63 15.41
C ALA A 193 2.72 7.56 16.59
N LEU A 194 1.60 8.29 16.55
CA LEU A 194 1.10 9.12 17.64
C LEU A 194 0.00 8.34 18.37
N THR A 195 0.16 8.09 19.67
CA THR A 195 -0.89 7.45 20.48
C THR A 195 -2.01 8.42 20.84
N THR A 196 -3.16 7.89 21.22
CA THR A 196 -4.31 8.67 21.72
C THR A 196 -3.99 9.45 23.00
N GLU A 197 -2.95 9.03 23.72
CA GLU A 197 -2.44 9.69 24.92
C GLU A 197 -1.32 10.71 24.62
N GLY A 198 -0.97 10.91 23.34
CA GLY A 198 -0.01 11.94 22.91
C GLY A 198 1.45 11.51 22.94
N GLN A 199 1.76 10.22 23.09
CA GLN A 199 3.12 9.72 22.96
C GLN A 199 3.47 9.45 21.50
N VAL A 200 4.70 9.76 21.10
CA VAL A 200 5.21 9.48 19.75
C VAL A 200 6.19 8.33 19.80
N TYR A 201 5.96 7.34 18.95
CA TYR A 201 6.85 6.19 18.75
C TYR A 201 7.45 6.25 17.35
N SER A 202 8.74 5.92 17.25
CA SER A 202 9.45 5.78 15.97
C SER A 202 10.20 4.45 15.95
N TRP A 203 10.17 3.75 14.81
CA TRP A 203 10.91 2.50 14.63
C TRP A 203 11.23 2.20 13.16
N GLY A 204 12.05 1.17 12.93
CA GLY A 204 12.51 0.74 11.62
C GLY A 204 13.96 1.17 11.36
N LYS A 205 14.27 1.45 10.09
CA LYS A 205 15.60 1.91 9.70
C LYS A 205 15.86 3.30 10.27
N GLY A 206 17.01 3.52 10.91
CA GLY A 206 17.39 4.79 11.56
C GLY A 206 18.71 5.44 11.11
N GLU A 207 19.39 4.89 10.09
CA GLU A 207 20.76 5.28 9.69
C GLU A 207 20.98 6.76 9.31
N ARG A 208 19.93 7.55 9.12
CA ARG A 208 19.98 8.97 8.72
C ARG A 208 19.30 9.91 9.73
N GLY A 209 19.06 9.45 10.98
CA GLY A 209 18.41 10.26 12.02
C GLY A 209 16.89 10.37 11.87
N GLN A 210 16.26 9.52 11.06
CA GLN A 210 14.81 9.55 10.82
C GLN A 210 13.96 9.11 12.03
N LEU A 211 14.58 8.55 13.08
CA LEU A 211 13.87 8.08 14.28
C LEU A 211 13.87 9.11 15.42
N GLY A 212 14.44 10.30 15.20
CA GLY A 212 14.79 11.27 16.25
C GLY A 212 16.23 11.10 16.72
#